data_AF-A0A2T2QVF8-F1
#
_entry.id   AF-A0A2T2QVF8-F1
#
_cell.length_a   1.000
_cell.length_b   1.000
_cell.length_c   1.000
_cell.angle_alpha   90.00
_cell.angle_beta   90.00
_cell.angle_gamma   90.00
#
_symmetry.space_group_name_H-M   'P 1'
#
loop_
_entity.id
_entity.type
_entity.pdbx_description
1 polymer ?
#
loop_
_entity_poly.entity_id
_entity_poly.type
_entity_poly.pdbx_seq_one_letter_code
_entity_poly.pdbx_strand_id
1 'polypeptide(L)'
;MDFEAQSYEQPPSNYAFEITVDEDISLNELAEKTAQASVLRSAHVGNQYSSNVAVFEHGLPTVLYDRTIAPSNGPGTDRNYRPEVLIRARESHPLLEREEHPYRMATHLEIEQMPENLDERVRQQAGKYAVDLHLNSLREVFPHTPSQTHSHYLQRHQAVTAEMLDILGGDEDFLNSLNRRVSPQGTVSKLPEHADPARCVENYGWFGIDSDESGVIIPNQFNVLQYGVVEALETQAADVYHLSGPDMIKYAQQQELQHTLQQFYARIKQQASFADQLPETLRFHVVPTAHFKFVVPGSQQPELDELMQVCAWMEQSRQRLQQTRDSGEKTGLKSDLEHMHQQRDKLLENLGELFTDVTDKNRLSHYDSTALGGEGVYIHPDTGHMSARQAAQLYKELHKRYKKITKDS
;
A
#
# COMPACT_ATOMS: atom_id res chain seq x y z
N MET A 1 -28.75 -30.73 -8.42
CA MET A 1 -28.79 -29.41 -9.07
C MET A 1 -27.36 -29.11 -9.47
N ASP A 2 -27.04 -29.52 -10.69
CA ASP A 2 -25.75 -29.28 -11.30
C ASP A 2 -25.64 -27.79 -11.60
N PHE A 3 -24.59 -27.15 -11.09
CA PHE A 3 -24.21 -25.81 -11.51
C PHE A 3 -23.58 -25.94 -12.88
N GLU A 4 -24.37 -25.71 -13.93
CA GLU A 4 -23.83 -25.42 -15.25
C GLU A 4 -23.02 -24.12 -15.14
N ALA A 5 -21.70 -24.25 -15.24
CA ALA A 5 -20.82 -23.12 -15.46
C ALA A 5 -21.23 -22.49 -16.79
N GLN A 6 -21.87 -21.33 -16.74
CA GLN A 6 -22.07 -20.51 -17.93
C GLN A 6 -20.69 -20.16 -18.48
N SER A 7 -20.37 -20.72 -19.65
CA SER A 7 -19.23 -20.32 -20.43
C SER A 7 -19.51 -18.92 -20.99
N TYR A 8 -18.93 -17.91 -20.36
CA TYR A 8 -18.84 -16.58 -20.95
C TYR A 8 -17.90 -16.66 -22.17
N GLU A 9 -18.46 -16.97 -23.34
CA GLU A 9 -17.75 -16.79 -24.61
C GLU A 9 -17.52 -15.29 -24.80
N GLN A 10 -16.28 -14.85 -24.54
CA GLN A 10 -15.88 -13.50 -24.89
C GLN A 10 -15.64 -13.41 -26.40
N PRO A 11 -16.13 -12.37 -27.08
CA PRO A 11 -15.57 -12.03 -28.38
C PRO A 11 -14.07 -11.74 -28.17
N PRO A 12 -13.18 -12.19 -29.07
CA PRO A 12 -11.76 -11.86 -28.98
C PRO A 12 -11.60 -10.36 -29.16
N SER A 13 -11.46 -9.66 -28.03
CA SER A 13 -11.01 -8.28 -27.98
C SER A 13 -9.50 -8.30 -28.20
N ASN A 14 -9.00 -7.58 -29.21
CA ASN A 14 -7.56 -7.35 -29.37
C ASN A 14 -6.97 -6.49 -28.24
N TYR A 15 -7.80 -5.94 -27.35
CA TYR A 15 -7.39 -5.13 -26.22
C TYR A 15 -7.25 -5.97 -24.94
N ALA A 16 -6.19 -5.72 -24.18
CA ALA A 16 -5.89 -6.47 -22.96
C ALA A 16 -5.44 -5.54 -21.82
N PHE A 17 -5.97 -5.78 -20.62
CA PHE A 17 -5.46 -5.24 -19.37
C PHE A 17 -4.82 -6.40 -18.61
N GLU A 18 -3.50 -6.49 -18.59
CA GLU A 18 -2.75 -7.60 -18.01
C GLU A 18 -2.28 -7.25 -16.60
N ILE A 19 -2.79 -7.93 -15.58
CA ILE A 19 -2.24 -7.84 -14.23
C ILE A 19 -1.18 -8.91 -14.03
N THR A 20 -0.01 -8.49 -13.55
CA THR A 20 1.07 -9.38 -13.12
C THR A 20 1.52 -8.99 -11.72
N VAL A 21 2.08 -9.95 -10.97
CA VAL A 21 2.78 -9.64 -9.73
C VAL A 21 4.28 -9.68 -10.03
N ASP A 22 4.95 -8.55 -9.84
CA ASP A 22 6.39 -8.42 -10.06
C ASP A 22 7.12 -8.44 -8.71
N GLU A 23 7.76 -9.58 -8.41
CA GLU A 23 8.55 -9.76 -7.20
C GLU A 23 10.06 -9.62 -7.46
N ASP A 24 10.48 -9.52 -8.71
CA ASP A 24 11.88 -9.55 -9.11
C ASP A 24 12.48 -8.15 -9.30
N ILE A 25 11.75 -7.13 -8.87
CA ILE A 25 12.14 -5.72 -8.93
C ILE A 25 12.43 -5.13 -7.55
N SER A 26 13.44 -4.25 -7.49
CA SER A 26 13.85 -3.51 -6.29
C SER A 26 13.28 -2.07 -6.26
N LEU A 27 13.37 -1.40 -5.10
CA LEU A 27 12.93 0.00 -4.99
C LEU A 27 13.81 0.96 -5.81
N ASN A 28 15.12 0.70 -5.91
CA ASN A 28 16.02 1.50 -6.72
C ASN A 28 15.69 1.37 -8.21
N GLU A 29 15.43 0.15 -8.70
CA GLU A 29 15.00 -0.05 -10.08
C GLU A 29 13.65 0.63 -10.38
N LEU A 30 12.73 0.64 -9.42
CA LEU A 30 11.47 1.38 -9.54
C LEU A 30 11.71 2.88 -9.60
N ALA A 31 12.60 3.42 -8.76
CA ALA A 31 12.94 4.84 -8.78
C ALA A 31 13.54 5.24 -10.13
N GLU A 32 14.43 4.42 -10.71
CA GLU A 32 14.97 4.63 -12.06
C GLU A 32 13.89 4.54 -13.14
N LYS A 33 12.92 3.63 -13.00
CA LYS A 33 11.81 3.47 -13.95
C LYS A 33 10.86 4.65 -14.01
N THR A 34 10.77 5.49 -12.97
CA THR A 34 9.92 6.69 -12.98
C THR A 34 10.20 7.63 -14.16
N ALA A 35 11.40 7.56 -14.76
CA ALA A 35 11.77 8.35 -15.93
C ALA A 35 11.16 7.85 -17.26
N GLN A 36 10.69 6.60 -17.32
CA GLN A 36 10.28 5.93 -18.57
C GLN A 36 8.97 5.14 -18.47
N ALA A 37 8.45 4.93 -17.27
CA ALA A 37 7.21 4.21 -17.00
C ALA A 37 6.49 4.87 -15.82
N SER A 38 5.19 4.59 -15.68
CA SER A 38 4.49 5.00 -14.47
C SER A 38 4.90 4.11 -13.31
N VAL A 39 5.19 4.75 -12.18
CA VAL A 39 5.41 4.10 -10.90
C VAL A 39 4.60 4.83 -9.84
N LEU A 40 3.68 4.11 -9.19
CA LEU A 40 2.76 4.70 -8.23
C LEU A 40 2.56 3.80 -7.02
N ARG A 41 2.59 4.38 -5.82
CA ARG A 41 2.16 3.74 -4.58
C ARG A 41 0.78 4.26 -4.17
N SER A 42 -0.19 3.36 -3.94
CA SER A 42 -1.43 3.73 -3.23
C SER A 42 -1.45 3.21 -1.79
N ALA A 43 -1.11 4.08 -0.83
CA ALA A 43 -1.22 3.78 0.59
C ALA A 43 -2.53 4.36 1.14
N HIS A 44 -3.11 3.82 2.19
CA HIS A 44 -4.26 4.47 2.82
C HIS A 44 -3.80 5.65 3.69
N VAL A 45 -4.66 6.65 3.86
CA VAL A 45 -4.42 7.74 4.82
C VAL A 45 -4.33 7.19 6.23
N GLY A 46 -3.37 7.69 7.00
CA GLY A 46 -3.13 7.34 8.40
C GLY A 46 -1.65 7.14 8.68
N ASN A 47 -1.36 6.50 9.82
CA ASN A 47 -0.01 6.14 10.23
C ASN A 47 0.65 5.19 9.22
N GLN A 48 1.71 5.63 8.56
CA GLN A 48 2.42 4.84 7.55
C GLN A 48 3.37 3.84 8.20
N TYR A 49 3.25 2.55 7.87
CA TYR A 49 4.10 1.48 8.39
C TYR A 49 5.49 1.44 7.70
N SER A 50 6.42 0.69 8.30
CA SER A 50 7.82 0.54 7.86
C SER A 50 8.00 0.42 6.35
N SER A 51 7.31 -0.49 5.70
CA SER A 51 7.46 -0.64 4.24
C SER A 51 6.93 0.50 3.39
N ASN A 52 5.94 1.27 3.87
CA ASN A 52 5.56 2.49 3.17
C ASN A 52 6.62 3.57 3.39
N VAL A 53 7.18 3.69 4.60
CA VAL A 53 8.30 4.60 4.89
C VAL A 53 9.50 4.31 3.99
N ALA A 54 9.85 3.04 3.79
CA ALA A 54 10.90 2.65 2.84
C ALA A 54 10.59 3.13 1.40
N VAL A 55 9.35 2.96 0.92
CA VAL A 55 8.93 3.45 -0.41
C VAL A 55 9.02 4.96 -0.51
N PHE A 56 8.59 5.69 0.52
CA PHE A 56 8.61 7.15 0.49
C PHE A 56 10.02 7.70 0.52
N GLU A 57 10.93 7.10 1.27
CA GLU A 57 12.35 7.52 1.28
C GLU A 57 13.00 7.41 -0.11
N HIS A 58 12.57 6.44 -0.93
CA HIS A 58 13.06 6.28 -2.30
C HIS A 58 12.43 7.27 -3.30
N GLY A 59 11.65 8.25 -2.85
CA GLY A 59 11.09 9.30 -3.70
C GLY A 59 9.95 8.83 -4.62
N LEU A 60 9.38 7.64 -4.39
CA LEU A 60 8.39 7.06 -5.29
C LEU A 60 7.03 7.78 -5.18
N PRO A 61 6.42 8.21 -6.31
CA PRO A 61 5.13 8.89 -6.29
C PRO A 61 4.06 8.14 -5.52
N THR A 62 3.30 8.86 -4.70
CA THR A 62 2.35 8.28 -3.75
C THR A 62 1.00 8.98 -3.80
N VAL A 63 -0.06 8.18 -3.83
CA VAL A 63 -1.45 8.59 -3.60
C VAL A 63 -1.94 8.00 -2.29
N LEU A 64 -2.38 8.86 -1.37
CA LEU A 64 -2.97 8.46 -0.11
C LEU A 64 -4.49 8.26 -0.28
N TYR A 65 -4.95 7.01 -0.22
CA TYR A 65 -6.35 6.63 -0.23
C TYR A 65 -7.06 7.13 1.04
N ASP A 66 -7.65 8.32 0.92
CA ASP A 66 -8.36 9.08 1.94
C ASP A 66 -9.82 8.64 2.11
N ARG A 67 -10.25 7.62 1.37
CA ARG A 67 -11.55 6.97 1.52
C ARG A 67 -11.52 5.80 2.51
N THR A 68 -10.69 5.94 3.53
CA THR A 68 -10.54 4.96 4.61
C THR A 68 -11.61 5.20 5.66
N ILE A 69 -12.24 4.13 6.16
CA ILE A 69 -13.34 4.22 7.14
C ILE A 69 -12.77 4.15 8.56
N ALA A 70 -13.13 5.12 9.41
CA ALA A 70 -12.89 5.11 10.85
C ALA A 70 -14.21 4.94 11.63
N PRO A 71 -14.20 4.34 12.84
CA PRO A 71 -13.03 3.77 13.50
C PRO A 71 -12.60 2.44 12.87
N SER A 72 -11.29 2.19 12.82
CA SER A 72 -10.68 1.05 12.13
C SER A 72 -10.88 -0.31 12.82
N ASN A 73 -11.67 -0.37 13.89
CA ASN A 73 -11.88 -1.56 14.73
C ASN A 73 -13.22 -2.29 14.47
N GLY A 74 -14.10 -1.74 13.64
CA GLY A 74 -15.37 -2.39 13.30
C GLY A 74 -15.28 -3.45 12.19
N PRO A 75 -16.40 -4.13 11.88
CA PRO A 75 -16.46 -5.10 10.79
C PRO A 75 -16.28 -4.41 9.43
N GLY A 76 -15.40 -4.97 8.58
CA GLY A 76 -15.20 -4.48 7.21
C GLY A 76 -14.37 -3.19 7.09
N THR A 77 -13.70 -2.75 8.16
CA THR A 77 -12.77 -1.62 8.13
C THR A 77 -11.32 -2.09 7.97
N ASP A 78 -10.48 -1.25 7.36
CA ASP A 78 -9.05 -1.53 7.23
C ASP A 78 -8.37 -1.30 8.58
N ARG A 79 -7.90 -2.37 9.21
CA ARG A 79 -7.25 -2.32 10.52
C ARG A 79 -5.81 -1.82 10.46
N ASN A 80 -5.22 -1.79 9.27
CA ASN A 80 -3.82 -1.43 9.07
C ASN A 80 -3.62 0.09 9.07
N TYR A 81 -4.66 0.86 8.81
CA TYR A 81 -4.58 2.31 8.73
C TYR A 81 -5.61 2.93 9.67
N ARG A 82 -5.12 3.87 10.48
CA ARG A 82 -5.85 4.44 11.61
C ARG A 82 -5.83 5.95 11.47
N PRO A 83 -6.62 6.53 10.55
CA PRO A 83 -6.65 7.98 10.37
C PRO A 83 -7.09 8.71 11.66
N GLU A 84 -7.84 8.05 12.54
CA GLU A 84 -8.36 8.59 13.79
C GLU A 84 -7.36 8.63 14.96
N VAL A 85 -6.12 8.16 14.76
CA VAL A 85 -5.07 8.10 15.78
C VAL A 85 -3.73 8.53 15.20
N LEU A 86 -2.89 9.15 16.01
CA LEU A 86 -1.46 9.32 15.77
C LEU A 86 -0.67 8.25 16.51
N ILE A 87 0.22 7.55 15.82
CA ILE A 87 1.13 6.56 16.40
C ILE A 87 2.55 7.11 16.31
N ARG A 88 3.12 7.44 17.46
CA ARG A 88 4.48 7.99 17.62
C ARG A 88 5.09 7.45 18.90
N ALA A 89 6.38 7.20 18.90
CA ALA A 89 7.13 6.65 20.02
C ALA A 89 6.47 5.39 20.60
N ARG A 90 5.87 4.58 19.72
CA ARG A 90 5.11 3.37 20.09
C ARG A 90 3.88 3.63 20.97
N GLU A 91 3.41 4.87 21.04
CA GLU A 91 2.20 5.27 21.73
C GLU A 91 1.10 5.65 20.73
N SER A 92 -0.16 5.37 21.10
CA SER A 92 -1.33 5.74 20.33
C SER A 92 -2.02 6.95 20.96
N HIS A 93 -2.06 8.07 20.24
CA HIS A 93 -2.73 9.29 20.65
C HIS A 93 -4.00 9.52 19.80
N PRO A 94 -5.20 9.41 20.39
CA PRO A 94 -6.45 9.67 19.67
C PRO A 94 -6.53 11.10 19.15
N LEU A 95 -7.12 11.26 17.94
CA LEU A 95 -7.46 12.57 17.36
C LEU A 95 -8.95 12.93 17.56
N LEU A 96 -9.75 11.96 17.98
CA LEU A 96 -11.21 12.04 18.12
C LEU A 96 -11.64 11.55 19.50
N GLU A 97 -12.77 12.05 20.01
CA GLU A 97 -13.39 11.52 21.22
C GLU A 97 -13.97 10.11 20.94
N ARG A 98 -13.53 9.08 21.66
CA ARG A 98 -13.79 7.67 21.29
C ARG A 98 -15.26 7.23 21.30
N GLU A 99 -16.15 7.93 21.99
CA GLU A 99 -17.49 7.43 22.31
C GLU A 99 -18.58 7.78 21.29
N GLU A 100 -18.33 8.70 20.34
CA GLU A 100 -19.42 9.29 19.52
C GLU A 100 -19.34 9.05 18.01
N HIS A 101 -18.31 8.37 17.48
CA HIS A 101 -18.07 8.38 16.03
C HIS A 101 -18.63 7.16 15.29
N PRO A 102 -19.67 7.32 14.44
CA PRO A 102 -20.09 6.28 13.50
C PRO A 102 -19.00 6.00 12.45
N TYR A 103 -19.17 4.96 11.64
CA TYR A 103 -18.29 4.62 10.51
C TYR A 103 -18.18 5.80 9.52
N ARG A 104 -17.23 6.71 9.75
CA ARG A 104 -17.00 7.93 8.98
C ARG A 104 -15.81 7.79 8.05
N MET A 105 -15.90 8.42 6.90
CA MET A 105 -14.80 8.54 5.94
C MET A 105 -13.69 9.43 6.49
N ALA A 106 -12.42 9.10 6.25
CA ALA A 106 -11.28 9.89 6.73
C ALA A 106 -11.33 11.35 6.27
N THR A 107 -11.85 11.62 5.06
CA THR A 107 -12.07 12.97 4.53
C THR A 107 -13.01 13.84 5.37
N HIS A 108 -13.81 13.24 6.26
CA HIS A 108 -14.79 13.93 7.11
C HIS A 108 -14.41 13.90 8.59
N LEU A 109 -13.22 13.40 8.93
CA LEU A 109 -12.76 13.35 10.32
C LEU A 109 -12.13 14.68 10.70
N GLU A 110 -12.93 15.55 11.33
CA GLU A 110 -12.42 16.76 11.98
C GLU A 110 -11.64 16.39 13.24
N ILE A 111 -10.49 17.02 13.45
CA ILE A 111 -9.68 16.75 14.64
C ILE A 111 -10.32 17.46 15.83
N GLU A 112 -10.73 16.68 16.84
CA GLU A 112 -11.40 17.17 18.05
C GLU A 112 -10.41 17.34 19.22
N GLN A 113 -9.41 16.46 19.26
CA GLN A 113 -8.42 16.42 20.33
C GLN A 113 -7.02 16.46 19.71
N MET A 114 -6.24 17.47 20.09
CA MET A 114 -4.81 17.49 19.81
C MET A 114 -4.05 17.14 21.08
N PRO A 115 -3.27 16.06 21.11
CA PRO A 115 -2.54 15.66 22.31
C PRO A 115 -1.58 16.78 22.76
N GLU A 116 -1.63 17.16 24.05
CA GLU A 116 -0.78 18.24 24.57
C GLU A 116 0.72 17.88 24.55
N ASN A 117 1.03 16.58 24.66
CA ASN A 117 2.39 16.05 24.60
C ASN A 117 2.90 15.87 23.15
N LEU A 118 2.11 16.27 22.14
CA LEU A 118 2.54 16.20 20.76
C LEU A 118 3.56 17.29 20.44
N ASP A 119 4.53 16.96 19.59
CA ASP A 119 5.53 17.92 19.12
C ASP A 119 4.83 19.16 18.52
N GLU A 120 5.29 20.35 18.92
CA GLU A 120 4.74 21.62 18.44
C GLU A 120 4.77 21.71 16.90
N ARG A 121 5.79 21.13 16.23
CA ARG A 121 5.87 21.10 14.76
C ARG A 121 4.73 20.29 14.15
N VAL A 122 4.38 19.14 14.74
CA VAL A 122 3.27 18.32 14.26
C VAL A 122 1.94 19.04 14.51
N ARG A 123 1.79 19.70 15.66
CA ARG A 123 0.61 20.54 15.94
C ARG A 123 0.46 21.69 14.94
N GLN A 124 1.56 22.28 14.49
CA GLN A 124 1.57 23.34 13.47
C GLN A 124 1.22 22.84 12.06
N GLN A 125 1.41 21.54 11.78
CA GLN A 125 1.05 20.92 10.50
C GLN A 125 -0.43 20.51 10.44
N ALA A 126 -1.15 20.56 11.56
CA ALA A 126 -2.52 20.12 11.65
C ALA A 126 -3.44 21.01 10.80
N GLY A 127 -4.10 20.40 9.82
CA GLY A 127 -5.29 20.98 9.19
C GLY A 127 -6.53 20.82 10.07
N LYS A 128 -7.69 21.21 9.54
CA LYS A 128 -8.98 20.96 10.23
C LYS A 128 -9.31 19.46 10.25
N TYR A 129 -8.87 18.72 9.23
CA TYR A 129 -9.19 17.32 9.03
C TYR A 129 -7.97 16.40 9.22
N ALA A 130 -8.22 15.17 9.68
CA ALA A 130 -7.18 14.18 9.91
C ALA A 130 -6.38 13.85 8.63
N VAL A 131 -7.04 13.84 7.47
CA VAL A 131 -6.39 13.64 6.16
C VAL A 131 -5.29 14.67 5.91
N ASP A 132 -5.55 15.94 6.21
CA ASP A 132 -4.60 17.03 6.00
C ASP A 132 -3.39 16.86 6.92
N LEU A 133 -3.62 16.51 8.19
CA LEU A 133 -2.54 16.24 9.14
C LEU A 133 -1.61 15.12 8.65
N HIS A 134 -2.17 13.97 8.24
CA HIS A 134 -1.36 12.84 7.74
C HIS A 134 -0.62 13.21 6.44
N LEU A 135 -1.27 13.90 5.50
CA LEU A 135 -0.61 14.30 4.24
C LEU A 135 0.50 15.34 4.48
N ASN A 136 0.25 16.35 5.32
CA ASN A 136 1.23 17.41 5.59
C ASN A 136 2.45 16.87 6.32
N SER A 137 2.24 16.00 7.32
CA SER A 137 3.34 15.33 8.03
C SER A 137 4.14 14.42 7.11
N LEU A 138 3.49 13.70 6.18
CA LEU A 138 4.20 12.92 5.18
C LEU A 138 5.10 13.79 4.29
N ARG A 139 4.60 14.92 3.79
CA ARG A 139 5.35 15.85 2.92
C ARG A 139 6.51 16.51 3.65
N GLU A 140 6.36 16.80 4.94
CA GLU A 140 7.48 17.31 5.75
C GLU A 140 8.59 16.25 5.88
N VAL A 141 8.22 15.00 6.18
CA VAL A 141 9.18 13.92 6.40
C VAL A 141 9.86 13.49 5.10
N PHE A 142 9.10 13.45 3.99
CA PHE A 142 9.58 13.01 2.68
C PHE A 142 9.36 14.12 1.63
N PRO A 143 10.10 15.24 1.70
CA PRO A 143 9.87 16.41 0.84
C PRO A 143 10.16 16.15 -0.64
N HIS A 144 10.93 15.11 -0.95
CA HIS A 144 11.26 14.72 -2.32
C HIS A 144 10.25 13.74 -2.93
N THR A 145 9.22 13.33 -2.18
CA THR A 145 8.27 12.29 -2.58
C THR A 145 6.95 12.93 -3.00
N PRO A 146 6.61 12.92 -4.31
CA PRO A 146 5.36 13.46 -4.78
C PRO A 146 4.19 12.74 -4.09
N SER A 147 3.48 13.47 -3.22
CA SER A 147 2.43 12.90 -2.39
C SER A 147 1.16 13.73 -2.50
N GLN A 148 0.03 13.07 -2.74
CA GLN A 148 -1.30 13.68 -2.76
C GLN A 148 -2.34 12.72 -2.21
N THR A 149 -3.55 13.20 -1.90
CA THR A 149 -4.67 12.32 -1.57
C THR A 149 -5.30 11.74 -2.83
N HIS A 150 -6.05 10.65 -2.66
CA HIS A 150 -6.85 10.09 -3.74
C HIS A 150 -7.93 11.07 -4.20
N SER A 151 -8.58 11.83 -3.30
CA SER A 151 -9.51 12.89 -3.73
C SER A 151 -8.84 13.94 -4.64
N HIS A 152 -7.64 14.42 -4.32
CA HIS A 152 -6.90 15.33 -5.20
C HIS A 152 -6.51 14.66 -6.53
N TYR A 153 -6.12 13.38 -6.50
CA TYR A 153 -5.83 12.61 -7.71
C TYR A 153 -7.06 12.52 -8.62
N LEU A 154 -8.24 12.24 -8.05
CA LEU A 154 -9.51 12.18 -8.79
C LEU A 154 -9.88 13.51 -9.40
N GLN A 155 -9.76 14.61 -8.64
CA GLN A 155 -10.08 15.95 -9.13
C GLN A 155 -9.16 16.35 -10.29
N ARG A 156 -7.84 16.07 -10.18
CA ARG A 156 -6.88 16.30 -11.27
C ARG A 156 -7.26 15.55 -12.55
N HIS A 157 -7.86 14.37 -12.39
CA HIS A 157 -8.19 13.43 -13.45
C HIS A 157 -9.69 13.27 -13.68
N GLN A 158 -10.47 14.28 -13.29
CA GLN A 158 -11.93 14.16 -13.22
C GLN A 158 -12.54 13.87 -14.59
N ALA A 159 -12.06 14.53 -15.66
CA ALA A 159 -12.59 14.34 -17.01
C ALA A 159 -12.42 12.89 -17.51
N VAL A 160 -11.21 12.34 -17.40
CA VAL A 160 -10.91 10.95 -17.79
C VAL A 160 -11.72 9.98 -16.92
N THR A 161 -11.75 10.22 -15.62
CA THR A 161 -12.41 9.33 -14.65
C THR A 161 -13.92 9.32 -14.82
N ALA A 162 -14.54 10.49 -15.01
CA ALA A 162 -15.97 10.63 -15.25
C ALA A 162 -16.37 9.92 -16.54
N GLU A 163 -15.62 10.10 -17.63
CA GLU A 163 -15.88 9.40 -18.89
C GLU A 163 -15.76 7.87 -18.74
N MET A 164 -14.76 7.38 -17.99
CA MET A 164 -14.67 5.95 -17.66
C MET A 164 -15.89 5.45 -16.88
N LEU A 165 -16.36 6.23 -15.89
CA LEU A 165 -17.55 5.89 -15.10
C LEU A 165 -18.82 5.92 -15.94
N ASP A 166 -18.97 6.85 -16.88
CA ASP A 166 -20.11 6.91 -17.79
C ASP A 166 -20.17 5.70 -18.72
N ILE A 167 -19.02 5.29 -19.28
CA ILE A 167 -18.92 4.09 -20.13
C ILE A 167 -19.27 2.83 -19.35
N LEU A 168 -18.72 2.69 -18.14
CA LEU A 168 -18.94 1.51 -17.30
C LEU A 168 -20.29 1.55 -16.57
N GLY A 169 -20.91 2.71 -16.43
CA GLY A 169 -22.24 2.88 -15.86
C GLY A 169 -23.35 2.16 -16.64
N GLY A 170 -23.08 1.76 -17.89
CA GLY A 170 -23.94 0.87 -18.68
C GLY A 170 -23.60 -0.63 -18.58
N ASP A 171 -22.64 -1.02 -17.72
CA ASP A 171 -22.23 -2.41 -17.52
C ASP A 171 -22.88 -3.01 -16.26
N GLU A 172 -23.59 -4.13 -16.42
CA GLU A 172 -24.28 -4.78 -15.29
C GLU A 172 -23.30 -5.30 -14.22
N ASP A 173 -22.15 -5.86 -14.61
CA ASP A 173 -21.17 -6.38 -13.65
C ASP A 173 -20.53 -5.26 -12.83
N PHE A 174 -20.23 -4.13 -13.47
CA PHE A 174 -19.79 -2.91 -12.79
C PHE A 174 -20.85 -2.40 -11.81
N LEU A 175 -22.09 -2.23 -12.26
CA LEU A 175 -23.20 -1.76 -11.42
C LEU A 175 -23.46 -2.69 -10.23
N ASN A 176 -23.38 -4.00 -10.43
CA ASN A 176 -23.57 -5.01 -9.38
C ASN A 176 -22.44 -4.99 -8.32
N SER A 177 -21.29 -4.41 -8.65
CA SER A 177 -20.19 -4.22 -7.68
C SER A 177 -20.42 -3.04 -6.72
N LEU A 178 -21.38 -2.16 -7.02
CA LEU A 178 -21.74 -1.01 -6.19
C LEU A 178 -22.50 -1.47 -4.94
N ASN A 179 -21.97 -1.14 -3.77
CA ASN A 179 -22.53 -1.63 -2.51
C ASN A 179 -22.56 -0.61 -1.37
N ARG A 180 -21.92 0.55 -1.52
CA ARG A 180 -21.74 1.53 -0.45
C ARG A 180 -21.93 2.95 -0.93
N ARG A 181 -22.38 3.81 -0.01
CA ARG A 181 -22.49 5.25 -0.18
C ARG A 181 -22.00 6.00 1.05
N VAL A 182 -21.68 7.28 0.86
CA VAL A 182 -21.27 8.23 1.90
C VAL A 182 -22.37 9.29 2.04
N SER A 183 -22.79 9.58 3.28
CA SER A 183 -23.67 10.72 3.56
C SER A 183 -22.87 12.03 3.68
N PRO A 184 -23.50 13.22 3.64
CA PRO A 184 -22.81 14.50 3.83
C PRO A 184 -22.06 14.64 5.17
N GLN A 185 -22.39 13.81 6.16
CA GLN A 185 -21.68 13.74 7.44
C GLN A 185 -20.50 12.75 7.41
N GLY A 186 -20.13 12.26 6.22
CA GLY A 186 -19.10 11.26 6.00
C GLY A 186 -19.48 9.84 6.39
N THR A 187 -20.72 9.57 6.82
CA THR A 187 -21.10 8.24 7.32
C THR A 187 -21.25 7.26 6.16
N VAL A 188 -20.54 6.13 6.24
CA VAL A 188 -20.60 5.06 5.24
C VAL A 188 -21.73 4.10 5.57
N SER A 189 -22.58 3.85 4.57
CA SER A 189 -23.69 2.90 4.67
C SER A 189 -23.77 2.02 3.43
N LYS A 190 -24.39 0.85 3.55
CA LYS A 190 -24.72 0.03 2.39
C LYS A 190 -25.75 0.73 1.52
N LEU A 191 -25.74 0.46 0.22
CA LEU A 191 -26.87 0.77 -0.64
C LEU A 191 -28.10 -0.04 -0.18
N PRO A 192 -29.34 0.48 -0.39
CA PRO A 192 -30.54 -0.25 0.01
C PRO A 192 -30.63 -1.61 -0.68
N GLU A 193 -30.98 -2.64 0.10
CA GLU A 193 -31.24 -3.99 -0.41
C GLU A 193 -32.39 -3.91 -1.44
N HIS A 194 -32.14 -4.30 -2.69
CA HIS A 194 -33.04 -4.15 -3.86
C HIS A 194 -33.11 -2.78 -4.55
N ALA A 195 -32.26 -1.81 -4.20
CA ALA A 195 -32.14 -0.63 -5.04
C ALA A 195 -31.46 -0.96 -6.37
N ASP A 196 -31.95 -0.36 -7.45
CA ASP A 196 -31.27 -0.35 -8.75
C ASP A 196 -29.98 0.49 -8.63
N PRO A 197 -28.79 -0.10 -8.80
CA PRO A 197 -27.53 0.62 -8.61
C PRO A 197 -27.37 1.81 -9.57
N ALA A 198 -27.86 1.72 -10.81
CA ALA A 198 -27.80 2.83 -11.76
C ALA A 198 -28.59 4.04 -11.24
N ARG A 199 -29.81 3.79 -10.74
CA ARG A 199 -30.61 4.84 -10.09
C ARG A 199 -29.97 5.37 -8.82
N CYS A 200 -29.22 4.56 -8.07
CA CYS A 200 -28.48 5.07 -6.93
C CYS A 200 -27.41 6.09 -7.37
N VAL A 201 -26.68 5.81 -8.45
CA VAL A 201 -25.71 6.75 -9.02
C VAL A 201 -26.41 8.01 -9.52
N GLU A 202 -27.51 7.90 -10.26
CA GLU A 202 -28.28 9.07 -10.73
C GLU A 202 -28.76 9.97 -9.58
N ASN A 203 -29.19 9.37 -8.45
CA ASN A 203 -29.75 10.11 -7.33
C ASN A 203 -28.69 10.70 -6.39
N TYR A 204 -27.56 10.02 -6.21
CA TYR A 204 -26.55 10.40 -5.22
C TYR A 204 -25.26 10.95 -5.83
N GLY A 205 -25.02 10.73 -7.13
CA GLY A 205 -23.75 10.98 -7.78
C GLY A 205 -22.63 10.05 -7.30
N TRP A 206 -21.49 10.16 -7.94
CA TRP A 206 -20.23 9.53 -7.57
C TRP A 206 -19.50 10.36 -6.52
N PHE A 207 -19.19 9.72 -5.39
CA PHE A 207 -18.38 10.36 -4.36
C PHE A 207 -16.99 10.70 -4.91
N GLY A 208 -16.53 11.95 -4.69
CA GLY A 208 -15.29 12.56 -5.15
C GLY A 208 -15.19 12.82 -6.66
N ILE A 209 -16.28 12.69 -7.40
CA ILE A 209 -16.38 13.12 -8.81
C ILE A 209 -17.50 14.17 -8.93
N ASP A 210 -18.70 13.85 -8.46
CA ASP A 210 -19.85 14.77 -8.48
C ASP A 210 -19.93 15.61 -7.19
N SER A 211 -19.46 15.04 -6.07
CA SER A 211 -19.43 15.71 -4.77
C SER A 211 -18.34 15.13 -3.87
N ASP A 212 -17.59 16.01 -3.20
CA ASP A 212 -16.59 15.62 -2.18
C ASP A 212 -17.21 15.31 -0.80
N GLU A 213 -18.52 15.59 -0.61
CA GLU A 213 -19.22 15.42 0.67
C GLU A 213 -20.04 14.12 0.72
N SER A 214 -20.60 13.68 -0.40
CA SER A 214 -21.49 12.51 -0.41
C SER A 214 -21.55 11.84 -1.78
N GLY A 215 -22.07 10.62 -1.83
CA GLY A 215 -22.27 9.89 -3.09
C GLY A 215 -22.02 8.40 -2.98
N VAL A 216 -22.15 7.70 -4.11
CA VAL A 216 -21.82 6.28 -4.26
C VAL A 216 -20.30 6.11 -4.26
N ILE A 217 -19.80 5.13 -3.50
CA ILE A 217 -18.36 4.84 -3.43
C ILE A 217 -17.95 4.04 -4.67
N ILE A 218 -16.92 4.53 -5.36
CA ILE A 218 -16.30 3.85 -6.50
C ILE A 218 -15.69 2.50 -6.06
N PRO A 219 -16.00 1.38 -6.75
CA PRO A 219 -15.45 0.05 -6.46
C PRO A 219 -13.93 -0.03 -6.60
N ASN A 220 -13.31 -0.96 -5.86
CA ASN A 220 -11.85 -1.13 -5.89
C ASN A 220 -11.34 -1.60 -7.28
N GLN A 221 -12.10 -2.44 -7.98
CA GLN A 221 -11.75 -2.90 -9.33
C GLN A 221 -11.63 -1.72 -10.29
N PHE A 222 -12.55 -0.75 -10.19
CA PHE A 222 -12.46 0.48 -10.96
C PHE A 222 -11.23 1.29 -10.58
N ASN A 223 -10.92 1.44 -9.28
CA ASN A 223 -9.73 2.19 -8.86
C ASN A 223 -8.43 1.58 -9.46
N VAL A 224 -8.33 0.24 -9.54
CA VAL A 224 -7.19 -0.43 -10.20
C VAL A 224 -7.11 -0.09 -11.68
N LEU A 225 -8.24 -0.20 -12.39
CA LEU A 225 -8.34 0.16 -13.80
C LEU A 225 -8.01 1.64 -14.04
N GLN A 226 -8.52 2.51 -13.17
CA GLN A 226 -8.32 3.95 -13.22
C GLN A 226 -6.84 4.30 -13.09
N TYR A 227 -6.15 3.77 -12.08
CA TYR A 227 -4.70 3.97 -11.95
C TYR A 227 -3.99 3.49 -13.21
N GLY A 228 -4.34 2.31 -13.75
CA GLY A 228 -3.74 1.84 -15.01
C GLY A 228 -3.94 2.82 -16.16
N VAL A 229 -5.19 3.17 -16.46
CA VAL A 229 -5.57 4.04 -17.60
C VAL A 229 -4.99 5.44 -17.46
N VAL A 230 -5.18 6.09 -16.31
CA VAL A 230 -4.72 7.46 -16.09
C VAL A 230 -3.21 7.55 -16.16
N GLU A 231 -2.50 6.63 -15.51
CA GLU A 231 -1.05 6.65 -15.50
C GLU A 231 -0.46 6.32 -16.88
N ALA A 232 -1.08 5.42 -17.64
CA ALA A 232 -0.69 5.14 -19.02
C ALA A 232 -0.89 6.39 -19.91
N LEU A 233 -1.94 7.17 -19.69
CA LEU A 233 -2.15 8.45 -20.39
C LEU A 233 -1.14 9.51 -19.99
N GLU A 234 -0.81 9.66 -18.69
CA GLU A 234 0.17 10.66 -18.24
C GLU A 234 1.58 10.37 -18.76
N THR A 235 1.97 9.08 -18.78
CA THR A 235 3.33 8.67 -19.14
C THR A 235 3.48 8.24 -20.59
N GLN A 236 2.38 8.03 -21.31
CA GLN A 236 2.35 7.44 -22.66
C GLN A 236 3.07 6.08 -22.70
N ALA A 237 3.03 5.33 -21.59
CA ALA A 237 3.67 4.04 -21.44
C ALA A 237 2.63 2.92 -21.35
N ALA A 238 2.98 1.75 -21.88
CA ALA A 238 2.14 0.56 -21.77
C ALA A 238 2.26 -0.15 -20.41
N ASP A 239 3.34 0.12 -19.68
CA ASP A 239 3.67 -0.51 -18.41
C ASP A 239 3.46 0.46 -17.25
N VAL A 240 2.62 0.04 -16.29
CA VAL A 240 2.31 0.75 -15.05
C VAL A 240 2.74 -0.11 -13.88
N TYR A 241 3.66 0.37 -13.05
CA TYR A 241 4.14 -0.31 -11.85
C TYR A 241 3.44 0.24 -10.63
N HIS A 242 2.53 -0.55 -10.06
CA HIS A 242 1.75 -0.14 -8.91
C HIS A 242 2.20 -0.87 -7.65
N LEU A 243 2.83 -0.14 -6.73
CA LEU A 243 3.26 -0.63 -5.43
C LEU A 243 2.04 -0.82 -4.52
N SER A 244 1.81 -2.05 -4.07
CA SER A 244 0.58 -2.45 -3.37
C SER A 244 0.79 -3.23 -2.07
N GLY A 245 -0.21 -3.15 -1.20
CA GLY A 245 -0.31 -3.97 0.01
C GLY A 245 -0.74 -5.42 -0.25
N PRO A 246 -0.70 -6.29 0.79
CA PRO A 246 -0.93 -7.73 0.66
C PRO A 246 -2.28 -8.13 0.07
N ASP A 247 -3.34 -7.36 0.31
CA ASP A 247 -4.68 -7.71 -0.17
C ASP A 247 -4.80 -7.55 -1.69
N MET A 248 -4.22 -6.49 -2.25
CA MET A 248 -4.15 -6.33 -3.71
C MET A 248 -3.31 -7.43 -4.37
N ILE A 249 -2.24 -7.90 -3.72
CA ILE A 249 -1.44 -9.04 -4.22
C ILE A 249 -2.28 -10.31 -4.32
N LYS A 250 -3.14 -10.57 -3.32
CA LYS A 250 -4.07 -11.70 -3.37
C LYS A 250 -5.07 -11.54 -4.51
N TYR A 251 -5.63 -10.34 -4.69
CA TYR A 251 -6.61 -10.06 -5.74
C TYR A 251 -5.99 -10.14 -7.14
N ALA A 252 -4.77 -9.64 -7.32
CA ALA A 252 -4.02 -9.67 -8.57
C ALA A 252 -3.80 -11.09 -9.12
N GLN A 253 -3.81 -12.10 -8.25
CA GLN A 253 -3.67 -13.50 -8.62
C GLN A 253 -5.01 -14.20 -8.94
N GLN A 254 -6.14 -13.51 -8.76
CA GLN A 254 -7.47 -14.06 -9.03
C GLN A 254 -7.86 -13.86 -10.50
N GLN A 255 -8.29 -14.95 -11.15
CA GLN A 255 -8.75 -14.91 -12.55
C GLN A 255 -9.98 -14.00 -12.74
N GLU A 256 -10.86 -13.92 -11.74
CA GLU A 256 -12.06 -13.08 -11.77
C GLU A 256 -11.70 -11.59 -11.95
N LEU A 257 -10.77 -11.07 -11.14
CA LEU A 257 -10.32 -9.68 -11.27
C LEU A 257 -9.71 -9.42 -12.65
N GLN A 258 -8.83 -10.31 -13.11
CA GLN A 258 -8.19 -10.22 -14.43
C GLN A 258 -9.25 -10.14 -15.54
N HIS A 259 -10.29 -10.98 -15.47
CA HIS A 259 -11.38 -10.98 -16.45
C HIS A 259 -12.18 -9.69 -16.43
N THR A 260 -12.62 -9.24 -15.24
CA THR A 260 -13.37 -8.00 -15.07
C THR A 260 -12.61 -6.79 -15.62
N LEU A 261 -11.32 -6.67 -15.31
CA LEU A 261 -10.51 -5.54 -15.78
C LEU A 261 -10.29 -5.58 -17.29
N GLN A 262 -10.10 -6.77 -17.88
CA GLN A 262 -9.99 -6.91 -19.32
C GLN A 262 -11.27 -6.48 -20.03
N GLN A 263 -12.44 -6.85 -19.49
CA GLN A 263 -13.74 -6.41 -20.03
C GLN A 263 -13.91 -4.89 -19.94
N PHE A 264 -13.64 -4.31 -18.76
CA PHE A 264 -13.78 -2.87 -18.55
C PHE A 264 -12.84 -2.08 -19.46
N TYR A 265 -11.57 -2.52 -19.57
CA TYR A 265 -10.59 -1.89 -20.44
C TYR A 265 -10.98 -1.97 -21.92
N ALA A 266 -11.46 -3.12 -22.39
CA ALA A 266 -11.92 -3.27 -23.77
C ALA A 266 -13.07 -2.31 -24.09
N ARG A 267 -14.01 -2.12 -23.17
CA ARG A 267 -15.11 -1.14 -23.34
C ARG A 267 -14.60 0.29 -23.40
N ILE A 268 -13.69 0.67 -22.50
CA ILE A 268 -13.05 1.99 -22.52
C ILE A 268 -12.32 2.21 -23.85
N LYS A 269 -11.53 1.23 -24.32
CA LYS A 269 -10.83 1.30 -25.62
C LYS A 269 -11.75 1.42 -26.83
N GLN A 270 -13.02 1.00 -26.72
CA GLN A 270 -13.99 1.10 -27.81
C GLN A 270 -14.78 2.41 -27.82
N GLN A 271 -14.96 3.05 -26.66
CA GLN A 271 -15.94 4.13 -26.49
C GLN A 271 -15.33 5.45 -26.03
N ALA A 272 -14.19 5.44 -25.34
CA ALA A 272 -13.61 6.64 -24.76
C ALA A 272 -12.98 7.55 -25.83
N SER A 273 -13.14 8.85 -25.66
CA SER A 273 -12.56 9.91 -26.49
C SER A 273 -11.03 9.89 -26.50
N PHE A 274 -10.40 9.37 -25.44
CA PHE A 274 -8.95 9.20 -25.30
C PHE A 274 -8.44 7.80 -25.70
N ALA A 275 -9.31 6.94 -26.25
CA ALA A 275 -8.94 5.54 -26.52
C ALA A 275 -7.70 5.39 -27.41
N ASP A 276 -7.50 6.26 -28.41
CA ASP A 276 -6.35 6.17 -29.32
C ASP A 276 -5.00 6.46 -28.66
N GLN A 277 -4.99 7.10 -27.49
CA GLN A 277 -3.78 7.37 -26.69
C GLN A 277 -3.40 6.19 -25.79
N LEU A 278 -4.32 5.25 -25.58
CA LEU A 278 -4.08 4.07 -24.77
C LEU A 278 -3.45 2.94 -25.61
N PRO A 279 -2.56 2.13 -25.03
CA PRO A 279 -1.99 0.98 -25.72
C PRO A 279 -3.07 -0.06 -26.10
N GLU A 280 -2.75 -1.01 -26.97
CA GLU A 280 -3.61 -2.18 -27.17
C GLU A 280 -3.57 -3.10 -25.95
N THR A 281 -2.38 -3.24 -25.36
CA THR A 281 -2.14 -4.01 -24.13
C THR A 281 -1.59 -3.08 -23.06
N LEU A 282 -2.34 -2.89 -21.97
CA LEU A 282 -1.90 -2.19 -20.77
C LEU A 282 -1.45 -3.22 -19.74
N ARG A 283 -0.19 -3.15 -19.32
CA ARG A 283 0.40 -4.05 -18.32
C ARG A 283 0.47 -3.34 -16.97
N PHE A 284 -0.23 -3.90 -16.01
CA PHE A 284 -0.32 -3.39 -14.65
C PHE A 284 0.46 -4.32 -13.72
N HIS A 285 1.72 -3.96 -13.46
CA HIS A 285 2.65 -4.71 -12.63
C HIS A 285 2.43 -4.36 -11.16
N VAL A 286 1.90 -5.30 -10.39
CA VAL A 286 1.67 -5.13 -8.96
C VAL A 286 2.93 -5.53 -8.19
N VAL A 287 3.57 -4.57 -7.53
CA VAL A 287 4.78 -4.81 -6.74
C VAL A 287 4.42 -4.96 -5.25
N PRO A 288 4.78 -6.08 -4.58
CA PRO A 288 4.43 -6.33 -3.18
C PRO A 288 5.26 -5.47 -2.22
N THR A 289 4.73 -4.31 -1.85
CA THR A 289 5.41 -3.34 -0.97
C THR A 289 5.71 -3.91 0.41
N ALA A 290 4.86 -4.82 0.91
CA ALA A 290 4.97 -5.39 2.25
C ALA A 290 6.25 -6.23 2.49
N HIS A 291 7.13 -6.36 1.51
CA HIS A 291 8.42 -7.04 1.65
C HIS A 291 9.57 -6.09 2.02
N PHE A 292 9.46 -4.80 1.73
CA PHE A 292 10.51 -3.81 2.01
C PHE A 292 10.47 -3.30 3.46
N LYS A 293 10.72 -4.17 4.44
CA LYS A 293 10.43 -3.92 5.86
C LYS A 293 11.64 -3.76 6.79
N PHE A 294 12.86 -3.69 6.25
CA PHE A 294 14.08 -3.52 7.05
C PHE A 294 14.25 -2.06 7.48
N VAL A 295 13.37 -1.66 8.40
CA VAL A 295 13.21 -0.31 8.90
C VAL A 295 13.08 -0.36 10.41
N VAL A 296 13.91 0.40 11.12
CA VAL A 296 14.03 0.42 12.59
C VAL A 296 14.13 1.86 13.09
N PRO A 297 13.99 2.13 14.39
CA PRO A 297 14.35 3.42 14.94
C PRO A 297 15.83 3.74 14.72
N GLY A 298 16.18 5.01 14.60
CA GLY A 298 17.57 5.45 14.38
C GLY A 298 18.54 4.93 15.44
N SER A 299 18.07 4.77 16.68
CA SER A 299 18.84 4.20 17.79
C SER A 299 19.27 2.74 17.59
N GLN A 300 18.62 1.99 16.69
CA GLN A 300 18.91 0.58 16.38
C GLN A 300 19.60 0.39 15.03
N GLN A 301 20.11 1.47 14.41
CA GLN A 301 20.88 1.37 13.19
C GLN A 301 22.06 0.38 13.31
N PRO A 302 22.92 0.42 14.35
CA PRO A 302 24.07 -0.47 14.44
C PRO A 302 23.69 -1.95 14.43
N GLU A 303 22.62 -2.32 15.15
CA GLU A 303 22.13 -3.69 15.24
C GLU A 303 21.57 -4.17 13.90
N LEU A 304 20.84 -3.32 13.17
CA LEU A 304 20.32 -3.68 11.86
C LEU A 304 21.45 -3.86 10.83
N ASP A 305 22.43 -2.95 10.81
CA ASP A 305 23.60 -3.04 9.94
C ASP A 305 24.38 -4.34 10.20
N GLU A 306 24.63 -4.66 11.48
CA GLU A 306 25.31 -5.88 11.88
C GLU A 306 24.49 -7.13 11.50
N LEU A 307 23.18 -7.11 11.69
CA LEU A 307 22.30 -8.23 11.31
C LEU A 307 22.39 -8.50 9.80
N MET A 308 22.35 -7.45 8.98
CA MET A 308 22.43 -7.57 7.52
C MET A 308 23.80 -8.10 7.07
N GLN A 309 24.88 -7.63 7.67
CA GLN A 309 26.24 -8.15 7.43
C GLN A 309 26.36 -9.64 7.79
N VAL A 310 25.84 -10.04 8.97
CA VAL A 310 25.82 -11.44 9.41
C VAL A 310 25.03 -12.29 8.43
N CYS A 311 23.86 -11.84 7.97
CA CYS A 311 23.05 -12.57 7.00
C CYS A 311 23.77 -12.76 5.66
N ALA A 312 24.39 -11.69 5.14
CA ALA A 312 25.17 -11.75 3.90
C ALA A 312 26.36 -12.71 4.02
N TRP A 313 27.11 -12.64 5.13
CA TRP A 313 28.24 -13.53 5.39
C TRP A 313 27.78 -14.99 5.48
N MET A 314 26.67 -15.26 6.18
CA MET A 314 26.14 -16.62 6.33
C MET A 314 25.74 -17.23 4.98
N GLU A 315 25.13 -16.43 4.10
CA GLU A 315 24.76 -16.88 2.76
C GLU A 315 26.01 -17.21 1.91
N GLN A 316 27.01 -16.33 1.90
CA GLN A 316 28.28 -16.59 1.21
C GLN A 316 28.99 -17.84 1.75
N SER A 317 29.02 -18.03 3.07
CA SER A 317 29.63 -19.20 3.72
C SER A 317 28.89 -20.49 3.42
N ARG A 318 27.55 -20.48 3.33
CA ARG A 318 26.74 -21.64 2.88
C ARG A 318 27.09 -22.02 1.44
N GLN A 319 27.22 -21.05 0.55
CA GLN A 319 27.59 -21.29 -0.85
C GLN A 319 29.01 -21.86 -0.96
N ARG A 320 29.98 -21.31 -0.22
CA ARG A 320 31.34 -21.86 -0.14
C ARG A 320 31.36 -23.30 0.38
N LEU A 321 30.63 -23.58 1.46
CA LEU A 321 30.57 -24.92 2.06
C LEU A 321 30.06 -25.98 1.07
N GLN A 322 29.13 -25.62 0.18
CA GLN A 322 28.63 -26.50 -0.88
C GLN A 322 29.68 -26.78 -1.97
N GLN A 323 30.56 -25.82 -2.25
CA GLN A 323 31.58 -25.92 -3.31
C GLN A 323 32.89 -26.57 -2.83
N THR A 324 33.24 -26.37 -1.56
CA THR A 324 34.48 -26.89 -0.97
C THR A 324 34.48 -28.42 -0.97
N ARG A 325 35.63 -29.02 -1.31
CA ARG A 325 35.88 -30.47 -1.21
C ARG A 325 36.79 -30.85 -0.03
N ASP A 326 37.54 -29.90 0.50
CA ASP A 326 38.45 -30.07 1.64
C ASP A 326 37.65 -30.23 2.96
N SER A 327 37.94 -31.30 3.71
CA SER A 327 37.25 -31.61 4.97
C SER A 327 37.64 -30.68 6.12
N GLY A 328 38.88 -30.17 6.13
CA GLY A 328 39.36 -29.22 7.14
C GLY A 328 38.70 -27.86 6.96
N GLU A 329 38.68 -27.33 5.74
CA GLU A 329 37.98 -26.06 5.43
C GLU A 329 36.48 -26.18 5.72
N LYS A 330 35.83 -27.32 5.39
CA LYS A 330 34.43 -27.56 5.75
C LYS A 330 34.17 -27.49 7.25
N THR A 331 35.10 -28.00 8.06
CA THR A 331 34.95 -28.01 9.52
C THR A 331 35.07 -26.60 10.08
N GLY A 332 36.04 -25.81 9.58
CA GLY A 332 36.18 -24.39 9.92
C GLY A 332 34.92 -23.58 9.58
N LEU A 333 34.43 -23.67 8.33
CA LEU A 333 33.24 -22.95 7.87
C LEU A 333 31.98 -23.29 8.69
N LYS A 334 31.83 -24.55 9.12
CA LYS A 334 30.71 -24.96 10.00
C LYS A 334 30.79 -24.31 11.37
N SER A 335 31.98 -24.29 11.98
CA SER A 335 32.20 -23.63 13.28
C SER A 335 31.90 -22.14 13.20
N ASP A 336 32.37 -21.47 12.13
CA ASP A 336 32.12 -20.05 11.93
C ASP A 336 30.62 -19.76 11.70
N LEU A 337 29.92 -20.62 10.94
CA LEU A 337 28.47 -20.53 10.76
C LEU A 337 27.71 -20.70 12.08
N GLU A 338 28.14 -21.60 12.96
CA GLU A 338 27.54 -21.76 14.30
C GLU A 338 27.70 -20.49 15.14
N HIS A 339 28.87 -19.84 15.09
CA HIS A 339 29.10 -18.58 15.78
C HIS A 339 28.21 -17.45 15.23
N MET A 340 28.12 -17.32 13.90
CA MET A 340 27.26 -16.33 13.25
C MET A 340 25.77 -16.58 13.51
N HIS A 341 25.34 -17.84 13.63
CA HIS A 341 23.99 -18.17 14.06
C HIS A 341 23.69 -17.59 15.46
N GLN A 342 24.60 -17.73 16.42
CA GLN A 342 24.43 -17.18 17.77
C GLN A 342 24.40 -15.64 17.75
N GLN A 343 25.27 -15.02 16.97
CA GLN A 343 25.31 -13.56 16.83
C GLN A 343 24.02 -13.01 16.21
N ARG A 344 23.54 -13.61 15.11
CA ARG A 344 22.25 -13.26 14.49
C ARG A 344 21.12 -13.35 15.50
N ASP A 345 21.08 -14.42 16.29
CA ASP A 345 20.00 -14.63 17.24
C ASP A 345 19.99 -13.56 18.34
N LYS A 346 21.17 -13.20 18.86
CA LYS A 346 21.32 -12.10 19.82
C LYS A 346 20.86 -10.75 19.23
N LEU A 347 21.16 -10.48 17.96
CA LEU A 347 20.72 -9.26 17.28
C LEU A 347 19.19 -9.24 17.11
N LEU A 348 18.59 -10.38 16.78
CA LEU A 348 17.13 -10.51 16.63
C LEU A 348 16.36 -10.28 17.93
N GLU A 349 16.95 -10.55 19.10
CA GLU A 349 16.34 -10.22 20.40
C GLU A 349 16.18 -8.71 20.58
N ASN A 350 17.10 -7.91 20.03
CA ASN A 350 17.06 -6.45 20.11
C ASN A 350 16.18 -5.82 19.02
N LEU A 351 16.10 -6.45 17.84
CA LEU A 351 15.36 -5.95 16.67
C LEU A 351 13.91 -6.44 16.60
N GLY A 352 13.24 -6.51 17.75
CA GLY A 352 11.87 -7.02 17.83
C GLY A 352 10.88 -6.25 16.96
N GLU A 353 11.10 -4.96 16.73
CA GLU A 353 10.15 -4.15 15.96
C GLU A 353 10.11 -4.46 14.46
N LEU A 354 11.12 -5.13 13.89
CA LEU A 354 11.04 -5.66 12.52
C LEU A 354 9.84 -6.61 12.35
N PHE A 355 9.41 -7.24 13.44
CA PHE A 355 8.36 -8.25 13.46
C PHE A 355 7.04 -7.75 14.06
N THR A 356 6.94 -6.46 14.38
CA THR A 356 5.67 -5.88 14.85
C THR A 356 4.62 -5.97 13.73
N ASP A 357 3.42 -6.42 14.10
CA ASP A 357 2.29 -6.48 13.17
C ASP A 357 1.84 -5.06 12.81
N VAL A 358 1.37 -4.89 11.57
CA VAL A 358 0.76 -3.66 11.11
C VAL A 358 -0.49 -3.34 11.97
N THR A 359 -1.17 -4.33 12.52
CA THR A 359 -2.29 -4.11 13.46
C THR A 359 -1.86 -3.70 14.87
N ASP A 360 -0.56 -3.72 15.19
CA ASP A 360 -0.06 -3.31 16.49
C ASP A 360 -0.17 -1.78 16.66
N LYS A 361 -0.77 -1.37 17.78
CA LYS A 361 -0.97 0.03 18.14
C LYS A 361 0.33 0.75 18.49
N ASN A 362 1.41 -0.01 18.67
CA ASN A 362 2.70 0.43 19.16
C ASN A 362 3.80 0.31 18.08
N ARG A 363 3.42 0.19 16.79
CA ARG A 363 4.36 0.09 15.67
C ARG A 363 5.05 1.43 15.36
N LEU A 364 6.21 1.34 14.70
CA LEU A 364 6.91 2.50 14.12
C LEU A 364 6.07 3.13 12.99
N SER A 365 6.10 4.46 12.89
CA SER A 365 5.50 5.20 11.78
C SER A 365 6.36 6.37 11.31
N HIS A 366 5.97 7.02 10.21
CA HIS A 366 6.63 8.24 9.73
C HIS A 366 6.69 9.38 10.79
N TYR A 367 5.81 9.38 11.80
CA TYR A 367 5.86 10.32 12.92
C TYR A 367 7.08 10.13 13.85
N ASP A 368 7.80 9.01 13.73
CA ASP A 368 9.03 8.74 14.46
C ASP A 368 10.28 9.34 13.79
N SER A 369 10.12 9.99 12.63
CA SER A 369 11.21 10.68 11.93
C SER A 369 11.81 11.83 12.75
N THR A 370 13.12 12.07 12.57
CA THR A 370 13.84 13.19 13.18
C THR A 370 13.30 14.55 12.76
N ALA A 371 12.72 14.66 11.55
CA ALA A 371 12.09 15.88 11.06
C ALA A 371 10.95 16.36 11.99
N LEU A 372 10.23 15.40 12.60
CA LEU A 372 9.10 15.63 13.50
C LEU A 372 9.47 15.46 14.98
N GLY A 373 10.76 15.57 15.30
CA GLY A 373 11.28 15.48 16.67
C GLY A 373 11.27 14.06 17.25
N GLY A 374 11.16 13.03 16.42
CA GLY A 374 11.38 11.63 16.82
C GLY A 374 12.87 11.28 16.89
N GLU A 375 13.17 10.04 17.29
CA GLU A 375 14.56 9.51 17.30
C GLU A 375 15.10 9.20 15.90
N GLY A 376 14.24 9.28 14.88
CA GLY A 376 14.57 8.94 13.49
C GLY A 376 14.07 7.55 13.12
N VAL A 377 13.84 7.38 11.82
CA VAL A 377 13.62 6.08 11.22
C VAL A 377 14.84 5.77 10.35
N TYR A 378 15.47 4.63 10.58
CA TYR A 378 16.57 4.12 9.78
C TYR A 378 16.04 3.04 8.83
N ILE A 379 16.35 3.19 7.55
CA ILE A 379 16.04 2.22 6.50
C ILE A 379 17.38 1.65 6.02
N HIS A 380 17.56 0.34 6.13
CA HIS A 380 18.83 -0.25 5.72
C HIS A 380 19.02 -0.09 4.19
N PRO A 381 20.20 0.35 3.70
CA PRO A 381 20.45 0.61 2.27
C PRO A 381 20.14 -0.57 1.35
N ASP A 382 20.45 -1.81 1.78
CA ASP A 382 20.15 -3.02 0.99
C ASP A 382 18.66 -3.20 0.69
N THR A 383 17.76 -2.57 1.47
CA THR A 383 16.31 -2.58 1.18
C THR A 383 16.02 -2.01 -0.22
N GLY A 384 16.81 -1.02 -0.65
CA GLY A 384 16.69 -0.41 -1.96
C GLY A 384 17.18 -1.30 -3.10
N HIS A 385 18.15 -2.19 -2.82
CA HIS A 385 18.81 -3.04 -3.81
C HIS A 385 18.22 -4.45 -3.92
N MET A 386 17.60 -4.95 -2.85
CA MET A 386 16.95 -6.25 -2.87
C MET A 386 15.68 -6.21 -3.72
N SER A 387 15.47 -7.21 -4.56
CA SER A 387 14.16 -7.43 -5.14
C SER A 387 13.13 -7.73 -4.04
N ALA A 388 11.84 -7.50 -4.32
CA ALA A 388 10.79 -7.78 -3.36
C ALA A 388 10.82 -9.26 -2.89
N ARG A 389 11.15 -10.20 -3.78
CA ARG A 389 11.32 -11.63 -3.47
C ARG A 389 12.48 -11.87 -2.52
N GLN A 390 13.64 -11.26 -2.77
CA GLN A 390 14.83 -11.39 -1.91
C GLN A 390 14.54 -10.85 -0.50
N ALA A 391 13.94 -9.67 -0.42
CA ALA A 391 13.55 -9.05 0.84
C ALA A 391 12.53 -9.93 1.60
N ALA A 392 11.54 -10.48 0.91
CA ALA A 392 10.54 -11.39 1.48
C ALA A 392 11.17 -12.67 2.05
N GLN A 393 12.10 -13.27 1.31
CA GLN A 393 12.78 -14.50 1.71
C GLN A 393 13.63 -14.28 2.97
N LEU A 394 14.42 -13.21 2.98
CA LEU A 394 15.24 -12.85 4.14
C LEU A 394 14.35 -12.58 5.36
N TYR A 395 13.30 -11.76 5.21
CA TYR A 395 12.35 -11.47 6.28
C TYR A 395 11.71 -12.74 6.85
N LYS A 396 11.30 -13.68 5.99
CA LYS A 396 10.69 -14.95 6.40
C LYS A 396 11.66 -15.84 7.19
N GLU A 397 12.94 -15.90 6.78
CA GLU A 397 13.97 -16.63 7.54
C GLU A 397 14.15 -16.03 8.94
N LEU A 398 14.32 -14.70 9.00
CA LEU A 398 14.54 -13.98 10.26
C LEU A 398 13.34 -14.07 11.19
N HIS A 399 12.12 -13.85 10.68
CA HIS A 399 10.90 -13.94 11.48
C HIS A 399 10.67 -15.35 12.02
N LYS A 400 10.94 -16.39 11.23
CA LYS A 400 10.87 -17.78 11.71
C LYS A 400 11.86 -18.01 12.85
N ARG A 401 13.06 -17.44 12.77
CA ARG A 401 14.05 -17.56 13.84
C ARG A 401 13.67 -16.76 15.07
N TYR A 402 13.25 -15.52 14.91
CA TYR A 402 12.75 -14.66 15.99
C TYR A 402 11.65 -15.34 16.79
N LYS A 403 10.64 -15.93 16.14
CA LYS A 403 9.58 -16.70 16.80
C LYS A 403 10.08 -17.91 17.59
N LYS A 404 11.23 -18.48 17.23
CA LYS A 404 11.82 -19.59 17.98
C LYS A 404 12.50 -19.07 19.25
N ILE A 405 13.29 -18.00 19.11
CA ILE A 405 13.98 -17.34 20.23
C ILE A 405 12.95 -16.90 21.29
N THR A 406 11.90 -16.19 20.88
CA THR A 406 10.90 -15.62 21.80
C THR A 406 9.88 -16.61 22.36
N LYS A 407 9.74 -17.81 21.78
CA LYS A 407 8.92 -18.88 22.35
C LYS A 407 9.67 -19.71 23.41
N ASP A 408 10.99 -19.77 23.27
CA ASP A 408 11.87 -20.52 24.17
C ASP A 408 12.34 -19.64 25.37
N SER A 409 11.93 -18.36 25.40
CA SER A 409 12.14 -17.36 26.46
C SER A 409 10.89 -17.23 27.33
#